data_AF-A0A944D3R6-F1
#
_entry.id   AF-A0A944D3R6-F1
#
_cell.length_a   1.000
_cell.length_b   1.000
_cell.length_c   1.000
_cell.angle_alpha   90.00
_cell.angle_beta   90.00
_cell.angle_gamma   90.00
#
_symmetry.space_group_name_H-M   'P 1'
#
loop_
_entity.id
_entity.type
_entity.pdbx_description
1 polymer ?
#
loop_
_entity_poly.entity_id
_entity_poly.type
_entity_poly.pdbx_seq_one_letter_code
_entity_poly.pdbx_strand_id
1 'polypeptide(L)'
;MKPLHAIDLTPSAHLYYVVGLITTDGSLSKDGRHIVITSKDLQLLETVQDILKTTYHIGRFSNGITTDKRYYRLQIGDVRFYKFLLKIGLMPNKSKILGEISIPQKYFMDFLRGHFDGDGTFYSYYDPRWKSSFMFYTVFCSASQAHVLWLQKKIHSCLQISGHITSGGKNKLYQVRYAKKESQLLIKKIYYKKDLPCLERKRVKIEKVLTNIKKSI
;
A
#
# COMPACT_ATOMS: atom_id res chain seq x y z
N MET A 1 31.75 -8.90 -3.09
CA MET A 1 30.98 -8.89 -1.83
C MET A 1 29.84 -9.90 -1.99
N LYS A 2 29.88 -11.02 -1.25
CA LYS A 2 28.74 -11.97 -1.21
C LYS A 2 27.57 -11.25 -0.52
N PRO A 3 26.33 -11.34 -1.03
CA PRO A 3 25.19 -10.73 -0.33
C PRO A 3 25.05 -11.35 1.06
N LEU A 4 25.04 -10.51 2.10
CA LEU A 4 24.62 -10.88 3.44
C LEU A 4 23.13 -11.26 3.33
N HIS A 5 22.85 -12.56 3.31
CA HIS A 5 21.53 -13.16 3.14
C HIS A 5 20.81 -12.82 1.83
N ALA A 6 20.50 -13.88 1.09
CA ALA A 6 19.64 -13.83 -0.08
C ALA A 6 18.19 -13.60 0.37
N ILE A 7 17.53 -12.55 -0.12
CA ILE A 7 16.07 -12.42 0.05
C ILE A 7 15.38 -13.63 -0.60
N ASP A 8 14.46 -14.26 0.12
CA ASP A 8 13.61 -15.33 -0.41
C ASP A 8 12.52 -14.72 -1.32
N LEU A 9 12.53 -15.14 -2.58
CA LEU A 9 11.59 -14.67 -3.61
C LEU A 9 10.51 -15.70 -3.91
N THR A 10 10.39 -16.74 -3.08
CA THR A 10 9.30 -17.72 -3.18
C THR A 10 7.95 -17.00 -3.00
N PRO A 11 7.00 -17.16 -3.94
CA PRO A 11 5.70 -16.50 -3.86
C PRO A 11 4.98 -16.79 -2.53
N SER A 12 4.72 -15.73 -1.76
CA SER A 12 4.04 -15.82 -0.47
C SER A 12 3.20 -14.57 -0.21
N ALA A 13 2.21 -14.68 0.69
CA ALA A 13 1.39 -13.55 1.14
C ALA A 13 2.26 -12.40 1.68
N HIS A 14 3.33 -12.74 2.43
CA HIS A 14 4.23 -11.74 2.98
C HIS A 14 5.06 -11.02 1.90
N LEU A 15 5.60 -11.76 0.93
CA LEU A 15 6.33 -11.15 -0.19
C LEU A 15 5.44 -10.17 -0.97
N TYR A 16 4.21 -10.56 -1.30
CA TYR A 16 3.31 -9.69 -2.07
C TYR A 16 2.79 -8.50 -1.26
N TYR A 17 2.63 -8.62 0.06
CA TYR A 17 2.42 -7.45 0.93
C TYR A 17 3.57 -6.44 0.81
N VAL A 18 4.82 -6.89 0.84
CA VAL A 18 6.00 -6.02 0.65
C VAL A 18 6.03 -5.41 -0.76
N VAL A 19 5.68 -6.18 -1.81
CA VAL A 19 5.54 -5.65 -3.17
C VAL A 19 4.49 -4.53 -3.23
N GLY A 20 3.36 -4.69 -2.54
CA GLY A 20 2.33 -3.66 -2.41
C GLY A 20 2.87 -2.37 -1.80
N LEU A 21 3.60 -2.47 -0.68
CA LEU A 21 4.24 -1.31 -0.04
C LEU A 21 5.29 -0.64 -0.95
N ILE A 22 6.13 -1.43 -1.62
CA ILE A 22 7.13 -0.89 -2.56
C ILE A 22 6.45 -0.19 -3.74
N THR A 23 5.26 -0.65 -4.14
CA THR A 23 4.49 -0.06 -5.24
C THR A 23 4.09 1.38 -4.93
N THR A 24 3.82 1.73 -3.67
CA THR A 24 3.46 3.09 -3.28
C THR A 24 4.65 3.88 -2.72
N ASP A 25 5.25 3.39 -1.64
CA ASP A 25 6.22 4.13 -0.80
C ASP A 25 7.67 3.79 -1.18
N GLY A 26 7.83 2.83 -2.09
CA GLY A 26 9.12 2.39 -2.58
C GLY A 26 9.62 3.19 -3.79
N SER A 27 10.92 3.10 -4.04
CA SER A 27 11.58 3.57 -5.25
C SER A 27 12.69 2.59 -5.63
N LEU A 28 12.79 2.28 -6.91
CA LEU A 28 13.92 1.53 -7.45
C LEU A 28 14.99 2.55 -7.86
N SER A 29 16.18 2.43 -7.28
CA SER A 29 17.32 3.26 -7.63
C SER A 29 17.75 3.01 -9.08
N LYS A 30 18.31 4.04 -9.74
CA LYS A 30 18.83 3.92 -11.10
C LYS A 30 20.09 3.05 -11.20
N ASP A 31 20.72 2.73 -10.08
CA ASP A 31 21.90 1.85 -10.00
C ASP A 31 21.61 0.36 -10.24
N GLY A 32 20.34 -0.03 -10.41
CA GLY A 32 19.96 -1.39 -10.74
C GLY A 32 20.04 -2.40 -9.59
N ARG A 33 20.27 -1.95 -8.34
CA ARG A 33 20.46 -2.85 -7.19
C ARG A 33 19.77 -2.41 -5.90
N HIS A 34 19.47 -1.13 -5.74
CA HIS A 34 18.86 -0.63 -4.51
C HIS A 34 17.35 -0.42 -4.63
N ILE A 35 16.64 -0.88 -3.61
CA ILE A 35 15.24 -0.58 -3.34
C ILE A 35 15.22 0.33 -2.12
N VAL A 36 14.56 1.48 -2.23
CA VAL A 36 14.43 2.46 -1.15
C VAL A 36 12.97 2.55 -0.77
N ILE A 37 12.65 2.38 0.51
CA ILE A 37 11.30 2.60 1.06
C ILE A 37 11.38 3.75 2.03
N THR A 38 10.51 4.75 1.89
CA THR A 38 10.46 5.91 2.78
C THR A 38 9.07 6.03 3.38
N SER A 39 8.97 6.13 4.70
CA SER A 39 7.68 6.29 5.38
C SER A 39 7.81 7.17 6.62
N LYS A 40 6.69 7.75 7.07
CA LYS A 40 6.58 8.38 8.40
C LYS A 40 6.35 7.34 9.51
N ASP A 41 5.90 6.15 9.14
CA ASP A 41 5.57 5.07 10.05
C ASP A 41 6.77 4.09 10.14
N LEU A 42 7.53 4.17 11.23
CA LEU A 42 8.67 3.26 11.46
C LEU A 42 8.27 1.78 11.39
N GLN A 43 7.09 1.47 11.96
CA GLN A 43 6.50 0.13 11.96
C GLN A 43 6.44 -0.50 10.56
N LEU A 44 6.15 0.28 9.51
CA LEU A 44 6.11 -0.24 8.14
C LEU A 44 7.47 -0.76 7.70
N LEU A 45 8.54 -0.03 8.02
CA LEU A 45 9.89 -0.41 7.64
C LEU A 45 10.38 -1.62 8.44
N GLU A 46 10.09 -1.67 9.74
CA GLU A 46 10.37 -2.83 10.60
C GLU A 46 9.63 -4.08 10.09
N THR A 47 8.36 -3.94 9.72
CA THR A 47 7.57 -5.03 9.13
C THR A 47 8.20 -5.54 7.84
N VAL A 48 8.74 -4.66 6.98
CA VAL A 48 9.45 -5.07 5.76
C VAL A 48 10.73 -5.83 6.12
N GLN A 49 11.50 -5.36 7.10
CA GLN A 49 12.70 -6.06 7.57
C GLN A 49 12.38 -7.46 8.10
N ASP A 50 11.32 -7.59 8.89
CA ASP A 50 10.88 -8.85 9.48
C ASP A 50 10.42 -9.86 8.43
N ILE A 51 9.73 -9.38 7.39
CA ILE A 51 9.27 -10.23 6.27
C ILE A 51 10.46 -10.68 5.42
N LEU A 52 11.32 -9.73 5.02
CA LEU A 52 12.44 -10.01 4.12
C LEU A 52 13.64 -10.62 4.85
N LYS A 53 13.59 -10.73 6.19
CA LYS A 53 14.67 -11.21 7.05
C LYS A 53 15.98 -10.44 6.84
N THR A 54 15.89 -9.11 6.80
CA THR A 54 17.03 -8.23 6.54
C THR A 54 17.36 -7.33 7.73
N THR A 55 18.63 -7.01 7.91
CA THR A 55 19.13 -6.14 9.01
C THR A 55 19.65 -4.78 8.53
N TYR A 56 19.26 -4.34 7.33
CA TYR A 56 19.66 -3.03 6.78
C TYR A 56 19.28 -1.88 7.73
N HIS A 57 20.14 -0.87 7.84
CA HIS A 57 19.87 0.26 8.73
C HIS A 57 18.65 1.09 8.27
N ILE A 58 17.73 1.37 9.20
CA ILE A 58 16.66 2.36 9.01
C ILE A 58 17.17 3.73 9.48
N GLY A 59 17.44 4.62 8.52
CA GLY A 59 17.90 5.98 8.81
C GLY A 59 16.76 6.98 8.96
N ARG A 60 17.00 8.10 9.66
CA ARG A 60 16.06 9.22 9.81
C ARG A 60 16.50 10.42 8.97
N PHE A 61 15.56 11.00 8.23
CA PHE A 61 15.82 12.10 7.30
C PHE A 61 14.72 13.14 7.35
N SER A 62 15.05 14.36 6.94
CA SER A 62 14.07 15.40 6.67
C SER A 62 13.72 15.44 5.18
N ASN A 63 12.65 16.16 4.83
CA ASN A 63 12.24 16.34 3.44
C ASN A 63 13.01 17.46 2.70
N GLY A 64 14.11 17.94 3.26
CA GLY A 64 14.91 19.05 2.71
C GLY A 64 14.28 20.44 2.88
N ILE A 65 13.01 20.53 3.30
CA ILE A 65 12.33 21.80 3.61
C ILE A 65 12.44 22.12 5.09
N THR A 66 12.33 21.10 5.94
CA THR A 66 12.52 21.24 7.40
C THR A 66 13.80 20.57 7.84
N THR A 67 14.35 20.98 8.98
CA THR A 67 15.42 20.23 9.68
C THR A 67 14.86 19.03 10.45
N ASP A 68 13.55 19.01 10.68
CA ASP A 68 12.86 17.96 11.42
C ASP A 68 12.92 16.60 10.68
N LYS A 69 13.61 15.64 11.30
CA LYS A 69 13.83 14.28 10.77
C LYS A 69 12.62 13.37 11.05
N ARG A 70 11.48 13.70 10.45
CA ARG A 70 10.19 12.98 10.60
C ARG A 70 10.05 11.75 9.72
N TYR A 71 10.95 11.52 8.77
CA TYR A 71 10.84 10.43 7.82
C TYR A 71 11.89 9.37 8.12
N TYR A 72 11.48 8.12 8.01
CA TYR A 72 12.36 6.96 8.06
C TYR A 72 12.62 6.46 6.64
N ARG A 73 13.83 5.96 6.39
CA ARG A 73 14.23 5.38 5.12
C ARG A 73 14.95 4.06 5.34
N LEU A 74 14.49 3.03 4.63
CA LEU A 74 15.13 1.73 4.52
C LEU A 74 15.69 1.59 3.11
N GLN A 75 16.99 1.31 2.97
CA GLN A 75 17.63 1.02 1.69
C GLN A 75 18.11 -0.44 1.67
N ILE A 76 17.57 -1.22 0.74
CA ILE A 76 17.85 -2.65 0.57
C ILE A 76 18.69 -2.81 -0.69
N GLY A 77 19.84 -3.47 -0.59
CA GLY A 77 20.69 -3.80 -1.72
C GLY A 77 20.60 -5.28 -2.11
N ASP A 78 19.73 -5.64 -3.04
CA ASP A 78 19.65 -7.01 -3.58
C ASP A 78 19.29 -6.97 -5.08
N VAL A 79 20.25 -7.34 -5.93
CA VAL A 79 20.11 -7.34 -7.39
C VAL A 79 19.02 -8.32 -7.86
N ARG A 80 18.85 -9.47 -7.20
CA ARG A 80 17.84 -10.46 -7.58
C ARG A 80 16.46 -9.95 -7.24
N PHE A 81 16.29 -9.37 -6.06
CA PHE A 81 15.02 -8.75 -5.67
C PHE A 81 14.69 -7.57 -6.58
N TYR A 82 15.67 -6.72 -6.90
CA TYR A 82 15.50 -5.62 -7.84
C TYR A 82 15.02 -6.11 -9.22
N LYS A 83 15.69 -7.12 -9.80
CA LYS A 83 15.31 -7.71 -11.09
C LYS A 83 13.94 -8.38 -11.05
N PHE A 84 13.58 -9.01 -9.93
CA PHE A 84 12.24 -9.53 -9.71
C PHE A 84 11.17 -8.43 -9.77
N LEU A 85 11.40 -7.31 -9.07
CA LEU A 85 10.48 -6.16 -9.07
C LEU A 85 10.33 -5.56 -10.49
N LEU A 86 11.43 -5.45 -11.25
CA LEU A 86 11.37 -5.07 -12.66
C LEU A 86 10.51 -6.02 -13.49
N LYS A 87 10.73 -7.34 -13.35
CA LYS A 87 10.02 -8.37 -14.11
C LYS A 87 8.50 -8.33 -13.89
N ILE A 88 8.05 -7.98 -12.69
CA ILE A 88 6.62 -7.90 -12.38
C ILE A 88 5.99 -6.55 -12.76
N GLY A 89 6.76 -5.59 -13.30
CA GLY A 89 6.24 -4.32 -13.82
C GLY A 89 6.55 -3.08 -12.99
N LEU A 90 7.33 -3.19 -11.91
CA LEU A 90 7.87 -2.00 -11.23
C LEU A 90 9.07 -1.42 -11.98
N MET A 91 9.35 -0.14 -11.75
CA MET A 91 10.45 0.57 -12.41
C MET A 91 10.91 1.77 -11.59
N PRO A 92 12.13 2.30 -11.82
CA PRO A 92 12.53 3.62 -11.35
C PRO A 92 11.56 4.71 -11.84
N ASN A 93 11.42 5.80 -11.08
CA ASN A 93 10.57 6.96 -11.45
C ASN A 93 9.10 6.62 -11.81
N LYS A 94 8.57 5.53 -11.25
CA LYS A 94 7.27 4.98 -11.63
C LYS A 94 6.04 5.86 -11.35
N SER A 95 6.10 6.82 -10.42
CA SER A 95 4.92 7.44 -9.81
C SER A 95 3.86 7.95 -10.81
N LYS A 96 4.27 8.46 -11.98
CA LYS A 96 3.37 9.02 -13.02
C LYS A 96 3.08 8.07 -14.18
N ILE A 97 3.84 6.98 -14.30
CA ILE A 97 3.81 6.07 -15.46
C ILE A 97 3.54 4.61 -15.07
N LEU A 98 3.34 4.34 -13.79
CA LEU A 98 3.07 3.01 -13.26
C LEU A 98 1.86 2.39 -13.96
N GLY A 99 2.02 1.16 -14.45
CA GLY A 99 0.96 0.42 -15.11
C GLY A 99 0.43 -0.72 -14.23
N GLU A 100 0.18 -1.85 -14.88
CA GLU A 100 -0.16 -3.10 -14.20
C GLU A 100 1.06 -3.74 -13.52
N ILE A 101 0.80 -4.47 -12.43
CA ILE A 101 1.80 -5.29 -11.75
C ILE A 101 1.39 -6.76 -11.86
N SER A 102 2.30 -7.61 -12.32
CA SER A 102 2.07 -9.05 -12.46
C SER A 102 2.07 -9.73 -11.09
N ILE A 103 0.87 -10.06 -10.61
CA ILE A 103 0.62 -10.67 -9.30
C ILE A 103 -0.22 -11.92 -9.49
N PRO A 104 0.21 -13.09 -8.96
CA PRO A 104 -0.63 -14.27 -8.89
C PRO A 104 -1.93 -13.95 -8.15
N GLN A 105 -3.07 -14.31 -8.73
CA GLN A 105 -4.40 -13.94 -8.22
C GLN A 105 -4.59 -14.28 -6.73
N LYS A 106 -4.04 -15.42 -6.27
CA LYS A 106 -4.08 -15.85 -4.86
C LYS A 106 -3.43 -14.88 -3.87
N TYR A 107 -2.49 -14.04 -4.29
CA TYR A 107 -1.79 -13.07 -3.45
C TYR A 107 -2.23 -11.62 -3.71
N PHE A 108 -3.23 -11.41 -4.56
CA PHE A 108 -3.67 -10.06 -4.90
C PHE A 108 -4.19 -9.29 -3.68
N MET A 109 -4.90 -9.95 -2.74
CA MET A 109 -5.37 -9.29 -1.51
C MET A 109 -4.24 -8.90 -0.57
N ASP A 110 -3.15 -9.66 -0.53
CA ASP A 110 -1.96 -9.32 0.25
C ASP A 110 -1.20 -8.14 -0.36
N PHE A 111 -1.03 -8.16 -1.69
CA PHE A 111 -0.52 -7.01 -2.43
C PHE A 111 -1.36 -5.76 -2.18
N LEU A 112 -2.68 -5.90 -2.26
CA LEU A 112 -3.60 -4.78 -2.09
C LEU A 112 -3.57 -4.24 -0.66
N ARG A 113 -3.37 -5.10 0.35
CA ARG A 113 -3.12 -4.68 1.74
C ARG A 113 -1.86 -3.85 1.84
N GLY A 114 -0.75 -4.30 1.25
CA GLY A 114 0.50 -3.54 1.26
C GLY A 114 0.38 -2.19 0.55
N HIS A 115 -0.29 -2.17 -0.60
CA HIS A 115 -0.58 -0.94 -1.34
C HIS A 115 -1.43 0.03 -0.51
N PHE A 116 -2.48 -0.50 0.13
CA PHE A 116 -3.32 0.27 1.03
C PHE A 116 -2.54 0.80 2.24
N ASP A 117 -1.66 0.02 2.83
CA ASP A 117 -0.92 0.40 4.03
C ASP A 117 0.16 1.45 3.77
N GLY A 118 0.71 1.51 2.55
CA GLY A 118 1.57 2.62 2.14
C GLY A 118 0.77 3.90 1.90
N ASP A 119 0.08 4.01 0.75
CA ASP A 119 -0.54 5.27 0.31
C ASP A 119 -2.09 5.27 0.31
N GLY A 120 -2.70 4.16 0.74
CA GLY A 120 -4.15 4.08 0.92
C GLY A 120 -4.66 4.91 2.12
N THR A 121 -5.94 5.28 2.05
CA THR A 121 -6.60 6.06 3.09
C THR A 121 -7.95 5.45 3.46
N PHE A 122 -8.23 5.40 4.76
CA PHE A 122 -9.56 5.11 5.29
C PHE A 122 -10.05 6.26 6.16
N TYR A 123 -11.29 6.68 5.96
CA TYR A 123 -11.91 7.75 6.76
C TYR A 123 -13.42 7.55 6.86
N SER A 124 -14.02 8.19 7.86
CA SER A 124 -15.45 8.19 8.11
C SER A 124 -15.90 9.56 8.58
N TYR A 125 -17.16 9.92 8.29
CA TYR A 125 -17.79 11.16 8.73
C TYR A 125 -19.32 11.01 8.79
N TYR A 126 -19.99 11.90 9.51
CA TYR A 126 -21.43 12.11 9.38
C TYR A 126 -21.66 13.28 8.44
N ASP A 127 -22.54 13.11 7.45
CA ASP A 127 -22.98 14.22 6.62
C ASP A 127 -23.77 15.21 7.50
N PRO A 128 -23.34 16.49 7.60
CA PRO A 128 -24.02 17.47 8.44
C PRO A 128 -25.47 17.74 8.01
N ARG A 129 -25.83 17.42 6.76
CA ARG A 129 -27.19 17.60 6.23
C ARG A 129 -28.17 16.52 6.73
N TRP A 130 -27.67 15.37 7.17
CA TRP A 130 -28.49 14.18 7.41
C TRP A 130 -28.08 13.47 8.71
N LYS A 131 -28.95 13.40 9.72
CA LYS A 131 -28.60 12.85 11.05
C LYS A 131 -28.20 11.37 11.05
N SER A 132 -28.72 10.55 10.13
CA SER A 132 -28.43 9.11 10.02
C SER A 132 -27.50 8.76 8.85
N SER A 133 -26.48 9.58 8.61
CA SER A 133 -25.69 9.56 7.38
C SER A 133 -24.27 9.06 7.51
N PHE A 134 -23.99 8.22 8.52
CA PHE A 134 -22.63 7.74 8.73
C PHE A 134 -22.02 7.15 7.44
N MET A 135 -20.99 7.81 6.93
CA MET A 135 -20.24 7.43 5.74
C MET A 135 -18.86 6.96 6.14
N PHE A 136 -18.34 5.98 5.42
CA PHE A 136 -16.93 5.60 5.48
C PHE A 136 -16.46 5.12 4.12
N TYR A 137 -15.17 5.32 3.88
CA TYR A 137 -14.53 5.11 2.59
C TYR A 137 -13.19 4.42 2.74
N THR A 138 -12.90 3.52 1.80
CA THR A 138 -11.56 3.02 1.51
C THR A 138 -11.10 3.63 0.19
N VAL A 139 -9.92 4.25 0.18
CA VAL A 139 -9.39 4.98 -0.96
C VAL A 139 -7.98 4.52 -1.28
N PHE A 140 -7.70 4.32 -2.57
CA PHE A 140 -6.37 4.11 -3.11
C PHE A 140 -6.00 5.28 -4.00
N CYS A 141 -4.75 5.71 -3.93
CA CYS A 141 -4.23 6.87 -4.65
C CYS A 141 -3.11 6.45 -5.60
N SER A 142 -2.97 7.15 -6.72
CA SER A 142 -1.77 7.12 -7.56
C SER A 142 -1.71 8.35 -8.46
N ALA A 143 -0.49 8.81 -8.77
CA ALA A 143 -0.28 9.83 -9.80
C ALA A 143 -0.32 9.23 -11.22
N SER A 144 -0.46 7.92 -11.37
CA SER A 144 -0.68 7.25 -12.65
C SER A 144 -2.15 6.84 -12.82
N GLN A 145 -2.81 7.40 -13.83
CA GLN A 145 -4.19 7.03 -14.18
C GLN A 145 -4.30 5.55 -14.58
N ALA A 146 -3.31 5.05 -15.34
CA ALA A 146 -3.28 3.67 -15.79
C ALA A 146 -3.25 2.70 -14.60
N HIS A 147 -2.48 3.01 -13.56
CA HIS A 147 -2.43 2.19 -12.36
C HIS A 147 -3.76 2.17 -11.59
N VAL A 148 -4.42 3.33 -11.44
CA VAL A 148 -5.72 3.40 -10.74
C VAL A 148 -6.81 2.63 -11.49
N LEU A 149 -6.85 2.75 -12.82
CA LEU A 149 -7.78 1.97 -13.66
C LEU A 149 -7.52 0.47 -13.56
N TRP A 150 -6.24 0.06 -13.59
CA TRP A 150 -5.86 -1.33 -13.40
C TRP A 150 -6.26 -1.85 -12.01
N LEU A 151 -6.00 -1.09 -10.94
CA LEU A 151 -6.40 -1.44 -9.57
C LEU A 151 -7.92 -1.63 -9.47
N GLN A 152 -8.71 -0.67 -9.97
CA GLN A 152 -10.17 -0.74 -9.98
C GLN A 152 -10.65 -2.01 -10.70
N LYS A 153 -10.14 -2.28 -11.90
CA LYS A 153 -10.49 -3.46 -12.69
C LYS A 153 -10.14 -4.76 -11.95
N LYS A 154 -8.95 -4.84 -11.34
CA LYS A 154 -8.52 -6.03 -10.57
C LYS A 154 -9.38 -6.24 -9.34
N ILE A 155 -9.66 -5.19 -8.57
CA ILE A 155 -10.53 -5.26 -7.40
C ILE A 155 -11.94 -5.71 -7.80
N HIS A 156 -12.49 -5.14 -8.87
CA HIS A 156 -13.78 -5.54 -9.41
C HIS A 156 -13.78 -7.02 -9.81
N SER A 157 -12.77 -7.49 -10.55
CA SER A 157 -12.68 -8.89 -10.96
C SER A 157 -12.63 -9.87 -9.78
N CYS A 158 -12.01 -9.48 -8.67
CA CYS A 158 -11.87 -10.35 -7.49
C CYS A 158 -13.09 -10.31 -6.55
N LEU A 159 -13.76 -9.16 -6.44
CA LEU A 159 -14.77 -8.91 -5.38
C LEU A 159 -16.15 -8.51 -5.89
N GLN A 160 -16.29 -8.25 -7.20
CA GLN A 160 -17.54 -7.79 -7.82
C GLN A 160 -18.08 -6.49 -7.18
N ILE A 161 -17.18 -5.57 -6.82
CA ILE A 161 -17.49 -4.22 -6.29
C ILE A 161 -17.10 -3.13 -7.28
N SER A 162 -17.76 -1.98 -7.21
CA SER A 162 -17.62 -0.85 -8.13
C SER A 162 -17.01 0.35 -7.43
N GLY A 163 -15.70 0.55 -7.60
CA GLY A 163 -15.05 1.75 -7.09
C GLY A 163 -15.34 2.98 -7.96
N HIS A 164 -15.47 4.16 -7.38
CA HIS A 164 -15.59 5.42 -8.13
C HIS A 164 -14.22 6.07 -8.30
N ILE A 165 -13.84 6.41 -9.53
CA ILE A 165 -12.59 7.12 -9.81
C ILE A 165 -12.81 8.63 -9.80
N THR A 166 -11.97 9.35 -9.06
CA THR A 166 -11.91 10.82 -9.05
C THR A 166 -10.48 11.28 -9.32
N SER A 167 -10.30 12.46 -9.89
CA SER A 167 -9.01 13.14 -9.99
C SER A 167 -9.02 14.44 -9.19
N GLY A 168 -7.95 14.71 -8.43
CA GLY A 168 -7.69 16.04 -7.89
C GLY A 168 -7.36 17.05 -9.00
N GLY A 169 -7.51 18.35 -8.72
CA GLY A 169 -7.31 19.46 -9.67
C GLY A 169 -5.88 19.59 -10.25
N LYS A 170 -5.22 20.74 -10.09
CA LYS A 170 -3.98 21.09 -10.82
C LYS A 170 -2.85 20.03 -10.78
N ASN A 171 -2.77 19.23 -9.72
CA ASN A 171 -1.87 18.07 -9.61
C ASN A 171 -2.69 16.79 -9.77
N LYS A 172 -2.60 16.13 -10.94
CA LYS A 172 -3.37 14.93 -11.34
C LYS A 172 -3.10 13.72 -10.43
N LEU A 173 -3.61 13.75 -9.20
CA LEU A 173 -3.69 12.60 -8.31
C LEU A 173 -5.03 11.90 -8.58
N TYR A 174 -4.96 10.66 -9.02
CA TYR A 174 -6.12 9.81 -9.25
C TYR A 174 -6.41 9.01 -7.99
N GLN A 175 -7.69 8.85 -7.69
CA GLN A 175 -8.16 8.10 -6.54
C GLN A 175 -9.27 7.17 -6.98
N VAL A 176 -9.24 5.91 -6.53
CA VAL A 176 -10.40 5.02 -6.57
C VAL A 176 -10.97 4.89 -5.17
N ARG A 177 -12.26 5.16 -5.02
CA ARG A 177 -12.97 5.24 -3.74
C ARG A 177 -14.06 4.18 -3.68
N TYR A 178 -14.12 3.47 -2.57
CA TYR A 178 -15.17 2.50 -2.25
C TYR A 178 -15.91 3.00 -1.02
N ALA A 179 -17.24 2.98 -1.05
CA ALA A 179 -18.07 3.50 0.03
C ALA A 179 -18.83 2.38 0.74
N LYS A 180 -19.14 2.57 2.03
CA LYS A 180 -20.06 1.72 2.81
C LYS A 180 -19.87 0.21 2.58
N LYS A 181 -20.86 -0.47 1.99
CA LYS A 181 -20.88 -1.93 1.78
C LYS A 181 -19.65 -2.41 1.01
N GLU A 182 -19.24 -1.69 -0.02
CA GLU A 182 -18.07 -2.03 -0.83
C GLU A 182 -16.78 -1.82 -0.05
N SER A 183 -16.67 -0.70 0.67
CA SER A 183 -15.55 -0.44 1.57
C SER A 183 -15.43 -1.54 2.63
N GLN A 184 -16.56 -1.94 3.24
CA GLN A 184 -16.61 -2.98 4.26
C GLN A 184 -16.20 -4.34 3.71
N LEU A 185 -16.71 -4.73 2.53
CA LEU A 185 -16.34 -5.98 1.88
C LEU A 185 -14.85 -5.98 1.54
N LEU A 186 -14.35 -4.88 0.96
CA LEU A 186 -12.94 -4.73 0.58
C LEU A 186 -12.00 -4.84 1.79
N ILE A 187 -12.28 -4.09 2.86
CA ILE A 187 -11.44 -4.07 4.06
C ILE A 187 -11.39 -5.43 4.75
N LYS A 188 -12.53 -6.14 4.82
CA LYS A 188 -12.59 -7.51 5.36
C LYS A 188 -11.76 -8.49 4.53
N LYS A 189 -11.57 -8.22 3.24
CA LYS A 189 -10.78 -9.08 2.34
C LYS A 189 -9.29 -8.78 2.39
N ILE A 190 -8.88 -7.52 2.58
CA ILE A 190 -7.45 -7.19 2.75
C ILE A 190 -6.94 -7.48 4.17
N TYR A 191 -7.78 -7.31 5.20
CA TYR A 191 -7.49 -7.65 6.61
C TYR A 191 -8.25 -8.91 7.06
N TYR A 192 -8.10 -10.01 6.30
CA TYR A 192 -8.89 -11.23 6.47
C TYR A 192 -8.56 -12.09 7.69
N LYS A 193 -7.41 -11.86 8.35
CA LYS A 193 -7.01 -12.50 9.61
C LYS A 193 -6.31 -11.48 10.53
N LYS A 194 -6.31 -11.74 11.84
CA LYS A 194 -5.74 -10.83 12.85
C LYS A 194 -4.22 -10.66 12.69
N ASP A 195 -3.50 -11.77 12.52
CA ASP A 195 -2.04 -11.79 12.51
C ASP A 195 -1.44 -11.53 11.11
N LEU A 196 -2.05 -10.65 10.33
CA LEU A 196 -1.45 -10.19 9.07
C LEU A 196 -0.45 -9.08 9.34
N PRO A 197 0.69 -9.08 8.63
CA PRO A 197 1.52 -7.89 8.54
C PRO A 197 0.69 -6.73 8.00
N CYS A 198 0.70 -5.62 8.72
CA CYS A 198 -0.03 -4.41 8.33
C CYS A 198 0.47 -3.17 9.06
N LEU A 199 -0.03 -2.00 8.65
CA LEU A 199 0.11 -0.77 9.42
C LEU A 199 -0.96 -0.67 10.52
N GLU A 200 -0.55 -0.82 11.78
CA GLU A 200 -1.48 -1.03 12.90
C GLU A 200 -2.40 0.18 13.12
N ARG A 201 -1.89 1.41 12.96
CA ARG A 201 -2.74 2.61 13.06
C ARG A 201 -3.91 2.61 12.06
N LYS A 202 -3.74 2.02 10.87
CA LYS A 202 -4.81 1.89 9.87
C LYS A 202 -5.80 0.81 10.30
N ARG A 203 -5.31 -0.35 10.75
CA ARG A 203 -6.15 -1.44 11.30
C ARG A 203 -7.02 -0.94 12.46
N VAL A 204 -6.44 -0.33 13.48
CA VAL A 204 -7.18 0.20 14.65
C VAL A 204 -8.27 1.19 14.23
N LYS A 205 -7.96 2.11 13.31
CA LYS A 205 -8.94 3.08 12.80
C LYS A 205 -10.12 2.39 12.10
N ILE A 206 -9.84 1.36 11.31
CA ILE A 206 -10.83 0.58 10.58
C ILE A 206 -11.72 -0.20 11.55
N GLU A 207 -11.12 -0.91 12.50
CA GLU A 207 -11.83 -1.73 13.48
C GLU A 207 -12.76 -0.90 14.36
N LYS A 208 -12.34 0.30 14.77
CA LYS A 208 -13.17 1.25 15.51
C LYS A 208 -14.44 1.60 14.72
N VAL A 209 -14.31 1.90 13.43
CA VAL A 209 -15.45 2.24 12.56
C VAL A 209 -16.37 1.02 12.35
N LEU A 210 -15.81 -0.15 12.05
CA LEU A 210 -16.59 -1.36 11.82
C LEU A 210 -17.34 -1.84 13.07
N THR A 211 -16.76 -1.65 14.26
CA THR A 211 -17.40 -2.00 15.53
C THR A 211 -18.57 -1.06 15.83
N ASN A 212 -18.41 0.24 15.58
CA ASN A 212 -19.51 1.20 15.77
C ASN A 212 -20.71 0.88 14.88
N ILE A 213 -20.48 0.52 13.62
CA ILE A 213 -21.57 0.12 12.70
C ILE A 213 -22.35 -1.08 13.24
N LYS A 214 -21.65 -2.10 13.78
CA LYS A 214 -22.30 -3.30 14.33
C LYS A 214 -23.17 -3.00 15.57
N LYS A 215 -22.85 -1.97 16.34
CA LYS A 215 -23.64 -1.56 17.52
C LYS A 215 -24.87 -0.72 17.17
N SER A 216 -24.94 -0.19 15.93
CA SER A 216 -26.02 0.67 15.45
C SER A 216 -27.06 -0.05 14.60
N ILE A 217 -26.89 -1.36 14.37
CA ILE A 217 -27.84 -2.27 13.73
C ILE A 217 -28.45 -3.12 14.83
#